data_AF-A0AAE9J6R1-F1
#
_entry.id   AF-A0AAE9J6R1-F1
#
_cell.length_a   1.000
_cell.length_b   1.000
_cell.length_c   1.000
_cell.angle_alpha   90.00
_cell.angle_beta   90.00
_cell.angle_gamma   90.00
#
_symmetry.space_group_name_H-M   'P 1'
#
loop_
_entity.id
_entity.type
_entity.pdbx_description
1 polymer ?
#
loop_
_entity_poly.entity_id
_entity_poly.type
_entity_poly.pdbx_seq_one_letter_code
_entity_poly.pdbx_strand_id
1 'polypeptide(L)'
;MFFSILSHCGGSIPPIVDQLIEFLETHALTMEGVFRKSANIGSIKRLQDRINKGEKIDFENYPEYKDNVHVASLHASVLLKTFFRSLGEPLTTNRLYPKLAALSEISKAEKSAAVKEFVKLLPRDNYILLKTVIKFLTKVAENSKVNLMTANNLSVVFGPNLTWPTDQEVPISQLNNLNNFCYKLIVDYDSVFDH
;
A
#
# COMPACT_ATOMS: atom_id res chain seq x y z
N MET A 1 12.04 -0.70 14.02
CA MET A 1 11.57 0.27 13.00
C MET A 1 11.14 -0.52 11.76
N PHE A 2 10.02 -0.17 11.12
CA PHE A 2 9.44 -0.92 9.99
C PHE A 2 10.43 -1.33 8.90
N PHE A 3 11.45 -0.50 8.64
CA PHE A 3 12.55 -0.81 7.72
C PHE A 3 13.30 -2.11 8.06
N SER A 4 13.57 -2.39 9.35
CA SER A 4 14.21 -3.64 9.77
C SER A 4 13.32 -4.86 9.48
N ILE A 5 12.00 -4.69 9.50
CA ILE A 5 11.05 -5.80 9.35
C ILE A 5 11.04 -6.33 7.90
N LEU A 6 11.22 -5.46 6.89
CA LEU A 6 11.28 -5.91 5.49
C LEU A 6 12.49 -6.81 5.21
N SER A 7 13.65 -6.48 5.77
CA SER A 7 14.93 -7.18 5.50
C SER A 7 15.06 -8.58 6.13
N HIS A 8 14.13 -8.97 7.01
CA HIS A 8 14.22 -10.25 7.75
C HIS A 8 13.19 -11.30 7.29
N CYS A 9 12.39 -11.02 6.25
CA CYS A 9 11.28 -11.91 5.88
C CYS A 9 11.65 -13.04 4.91
N GLY A 10 12.85 -13.06 4.31
CA GLY A 10 13.34 -14.22 3.54
C GLY A 10 12.42 -14.71 2.41
N GLY A 11 11.62 -13.83 1.81
CA GLY A 11 10.59 -14.17 0.83
C GLY A 11 9.16 -14.30 1.36
N SER A 12 8.88 -13.94 2.62
CA SER A 12 7.51 -13.69 3.11
C SER A 12 7.23 -12.19 3.23
N ILE A 13 5.98 -11.81 3.45
CA ILE A 13 5.64 -10.42 3.81
C ILE A 13 5.89 -10.16 5.31
N PRO A 14 6.11 -8.90 5.70
CA PRO A 14 6.11 -8.47 7.10
C PRO A 14 4.85 -8.94 7.85
N PRO A 15 4.96 -9.58 9.02
CA PRO A 15 3.79 -10.09 9.77
C PRO A 15 2.74 -9.03 10.09
N ILE A 16 3.18 -7.78 10.33
CA ILE A 16 2.25 -6.67 10.56
C ILE A 16 1.45 -6.32 9.31
N VAL A 17 2.03 -6.41 8.12
CA VAL A 17 1.31 -6.13 6.87
C VAL A 17 0.25 -7.21 6.64
N ASP A 18 0.62 -8.47 6.86
CA ASP A 18 -0.31 -9.61 6.76
C ASP A 18 -1.51 -9.42 7.71
N GLN A 19 -1.23 -9.17 8.99
CA GLN A 19 -2.24 -8.94 10.01
C GLN A 19 -3.18 -7.76 9.67
N LEU A 20 -2.61 -6.64 9.20
CA LEU A 20 -3.40 -5.48 8.83
C LEU A 20 -4.30 -5.76 7.62
N ILE A 21 -3.79 -6.47 6.62
CA ILE A 21 -4.56 -6.84 5.43
C ILE A 21 -5.69 -7.82 5.81
N GLU A 22 -5.39 -8.88 6.56
CA GLU A 22 -6.38 -9.86 7.00
C GLU A 22 -7.54 -9.21 7.77
N PHE A 23 -7.21 -8.33 8.72
CA PHE A 23 -8.21 -7.59 9.48
C PHE A 23 -9.05 -6.68 8.57
N LEU A 24 -8.43 -5.94 7.66
CA LEU A 24 -9.14 -5.01 6.77
C LEU A 24 -9.99 -5.74 5.72
N GLU A 25 -9.54 -6.89 5.23
CA GLU A 25 -10.34 -7.76 4.35
C GLU A 25 -11.60 -8.25 5.07
N THR A 26 -11.49 -8.59 6.35
CA THR A 26 -12.61 -9.10 7.13
C THR A 26 -13.60 -8.00 7.51
N HIS A 27 -13.11 -6.81 7.89
CA HIS A 27 -13.96 -5.80 8.55
C HIS A 27 -14.11 -4.46 7.80
N ALA A 28 -13.33 -4.19 6.75
CA ALA A 28 -13.25 -2.86 6.16
C ALA A 28 -13.59 -2.78 4.67
N LEU A 29 -13.88 -3.91 3.98
CA LEU A 29 -14.22 -3.89 2.55
C LEU A 29 -15.47 -3.08 2.22
N THR A 30 -16.39 -2.91 3.18
CA THR A 30 -17.61 -2.10 3.03
C THR A 30 -17.53 -0.75 3.75
N MET A 31 -16.41 -0.45 4.41
CA MET A 31 -16.23 0.82 5.11
C MET A 31 -16.11 1.96 4.10
N GLU A 32 -17.09 2.87 4.13
CA GLU A 32 -17.06 4.07 3.29
C GLU A 32 -15.77 4.88 3.50
N GLY A 33 -15.04 5.12 2.41
CA GLY A 33 -13.81 5.91 2.43
C GLY A 33 -12.65 5.22 3.14
N VAL A 34 -12.62 3.88 3.20
CA VAL A 34 -11.44 3.11 3.65
C VAL A 34 -10.17 3.64 2.97
N PHE A 35 -9.06 3.77 3.71
CA PHE A 35 -7.83 4.47 3.30
C PHE A 35 -7.91 5.98 3.03
N ARG A 36 -9.08 6.56 2.75
CA ARG A 36 -9.23 8.03 2.57
C ARG A 36 -9.39 8.77 3.88
N LYS A 37 -10.05 8.15 4.87
CA LYS A 37 -10.29 8.76 6.19
C LYS A 37 -9.00 8.86 7.03
N SER A 38 -8.93 9.91 7.85
CA SER A 38 -7.82 10.17 8.77
C SER A 38 -8.14 9.68 10.18
N ALA A 39 -7.13 9.15 10.87
CA ALA A 39 -7.21 8.77 12.28
C ALA A 39 -6.54 9.81 13.18
N ASN A 40 -6.78 9.74 14.49
CA ASN A 40 -6.06 10.55 15.46
C ASN A 40 -4.56 10.24 15.41
N ILE A 41 -3.74 11.25 15.11
CA ILE A 41 -2.28 11.11 14.95
C ILE A 41 -1.63 10.52 16.22
N GLY A 42 -2.09 10.94 17.41
CA GLY A 42 -1.59 10.43 18.68
C GLY A 42 -1.85 8.93 18.85
N SER A 43 -3.04 8.44 18.48
CA SER A 43 -3.37 7.02 18.50
C SER A 43 -2.50 6.21 17.54
N ILE A 44 -2.32 6.69 16.30
CA ILE A 44 -1.46 6.03 15.32
C ILE A 44 -0.03 5.96 15.80
N LYS A 45 0.53 7.06 16.33
CA LYS A 45 1.89 7.07 16.86
C LYS A 45 2.08 6.07 18.01
N ARG A 46 1.13 6.01 18.96
CA ARG A 46 1.17 5.01 20.04
C ARG A 46 1.16 3.58 19.50
N LEU A 47 0.32 3.28 18.51
CA LEU A 47 0.26 1.94 17.89
C LEU A 47 1.57 1.62 17.16
N GLN A 48 2.14 2.57 16.42
CA GLN A 48 3.45 2.38 15.77
C GLN A 48 4.56 2.08 16.79
N ASP A 49 4.60 2.81 17.90
CA ASP A 49 5.62 2.60 18.95
C ASP A 49 5.51 1.18 19.55
N ARG A 50 4.28 0.70 19.78
CA ARG A 50 4.01 -0.66 20.26
C ARG A 50 4.45 -1.72 19.24
N ILE A 51 4.07 -1.56 17.98
CA ILE A 51 4.48 -2.47 16.90
C ILE A 51 5.99 -2.49 16.73
N ASN A 52 6.65 -1.33 16.83
CA ASN A 52 8.11 -1.22 16.74
C ASN A 52 8.83 -1.92 17.89
N LYS A 53 8.18 -2.11 19.05
CA LYS A 53 8.67 -2.91 20.18
C LYS A 53 8.37 -4.40 20.03
N GLY A 54 7.71 -4.82 18.94
CA GLY A 54 7.33 -6.21 18.69
C GLY A 54 6.02 -6.61 19.37
N GLU A 55 5.23 -5.66 19.88
CA GLU A 55 3.92 -5.97 20.45
C GLU A 55 2.94 -6.38 19.33
N LYS A 56 2.20 -7.46 19.57
CA LYS A 56 1.04 -7.83 18.74
C LYS A 56 -0.13 -6.93 19.11
N ILE A 57 -0.73 -6.27 18.13
CA ILE A 57 -1.92 -5.43 18.32
C ILE A 57 -3.15 -6.29 18.04
N ASP A 58 -4.07 -6.37 19.00
CA ASP A 58 -5.35 -7.04 18.79
C ASP A 58 -6.40 -6.00 18.42
N PHE A 59 -6.76 -5.96 17.14
CA PHE A 59 -7.70 -4.99 16.58
C PHE A 59 -9.17 -5.32 16.90
N GLU A 60 -9.46 -6.47 17.52
CA GLU A 60 -10.82 -6.91 17.85
C GLU A 60 -11.10 -6.84 19.35
N ASN A 61 -10.16 -7.30 20.18
CA ASN A 61 -10.41 -7.52 21.61
C ASN A 61 -9.86 -6.43 22.52
N TYR A 62 -9.03 -5.51 22.02
CA TYR A 62 -8.56 -4.41 22.86
C TYR A 62 -9.72 -3.52 23.33
N PRO A 63 -9.68 -3.00 24.58
CA PRO A 63 -10.76 -2.18 25.12
C PRO A 63 -11.13 -0.97 24.25
N GLU A 64 -10.18 -0.43 23.49
CA GLU A 64 -10.39 0.68 22.56
C GLU A 64 -11.16 0.31 21.27
N TYR A 65 -11.20 -0.98 20.92
CA TYR A 65 -11.84 -1.51 19.71
C TYR A 65 -13.06 -2.38 19.99
N LYS A 66 -13.21 -2.84 21.23
CA LYS A 66 -14.39 -3.58 21.67
C LYS A 66 -15.65 -2.76 21.35
N ASP A 67 -16.56 -3.37 20.59
CA ASP A 67 -17.80 -2.76 20.06
C ASP A 67 -17.60 -1.56 19.12
N ASN A 68 -16.36 -1.30 18.66
CA ASN A 68 -16.01 -0.20 17.76
C ASN A 68 -15.03 -0.62 16.65
N VAL A 69 -15.45 -1.61 15.86
CA VAL A 69 -14.70 -2.11 14.70
C VAL A 69 -14.40 -1.01 13.67
N HIS A 70 -15.22 0.04 13.61
CA HIS A 70 -15.00 1.18 12.73
C HIS A 70 -13.69 1.91 13.07
N VAL A 71 -13.43 2.17 14.35
CA VAL A 71 -12.17 2.81 14.79
C VAL A 71 -10.98 1.89 14.55
N ALA A 72 -11.13 0.59 14.79
CA ALA A 72 -10.09 -0.40 14.50
C ALA A 72 -9.71 -0.42 13.02
N SER A 73 -10.70 -0.49 12.12
CA SER A 73 -10.53 -0.45 10.67
C SER A 73 -9.90 0.87 10.19
N LEU A 74 -10.24 1.99 10.83
CA LEU A 74 -9.61 3.29 10.54
C LEU A 74 -8.13 3.29 10.95
N HIS A 75 -7.81 2.79 12.15
CA HIS A 75 -6.43 2.68 12.63
C HIS A 75 -5.61 1.74 11.76
N ALA A 76 -6.12 0.54 11.46
CA ALA A 76 -5.45 -0.43 10.61
C ALA A 76 -5.20 0.13 9.19
N SER A 77 -6.18 0.83 8.62
CA SER A 77 -6.04 1.49 7.31
C SER A 77 -4.92 2.53 7.28
N VAL A 78 -4.81 3.34 8.34
CA VAL A 78 -3.76 4.36 8.45
C VAL A 78 -2.40 3.71 8.70
N LEU A 79 -2.33 2.72 9.59
CA LEU A 79 -1.10 1.98 9.87
C LEU A 79 -0.53 1.30 8.62
N LEU A 80 -1.38 0.69 7.79
CA LEU A 80 -0.94 0.06 6.54
C LEU A 80 -0.31 1.08 5.58
N LYS A 81 -0.94 2.24 5.37
CA LYS A 81 -0.36 3.32 4.54
C LYS A 81 0.96 3.82 5.14
N THR A 82 0.97 4.04 6.45
CA THR A 82 2.14 4.55 7.16
C THR A 82 3.30 3.55 7.13
N PHE A 83 3.03 2.24 7.15
CA PHE A 83 4.05 1.20 6.99
C PHE A 83 4.85 1.44 5.71
N PHE A 84 4.17 1.54 4.56
CA PHE A 84 4.85 1.75 3.28
C PHE A 84 5.59 3.08 3.22
N ARG A 85 4.97 4.18 3.68
CA ARG A 85 5.61 5.50 3.73
C ARG A 85 6.83 5.58 4.64
N SER A 86 6.90 4.72 5.65
CA SER A 86 7.98 4.71 6.65
C SER A 86 9.09 3.70 6.32
N LEU A 87 9.03 3.05 5.16
CA LEU A 87 10.17 2.30 4.66
C LEU A 87 11.34 3.27 4.40
N GLY A 88 12.57 2.81 4.60
CA GLY A 88 13.78 3.62 4.35
C GLY A 88 13.97 3.98 2.88
N GLU A 89 13.30 3.28 1.97
CA GLU A 89 13.22 3.58 0.54
C GLU A 89 11.85 3.18 -0.01
N PRO A 90 11.40 3.69 -1.17
CA PRO A 90 10.11 3.31 -1.75
C PRO A 90 10.06 1.82 -2.02
N LEU A 91 8.86 1.26 -1.98
CA LEU A 91 8.67 -0.15 -2.29
C LEU A 91 9.16 -0.49 -3.71
N THR A 92 9.10 0.49 -4.63
CA THR A 92 9.66 0.37 -5.98
C THR A 92 11.18 0.55 -6.07
N THR A 93 11.86 0.80 -4.96
CA THR A 93 13.29 1.10 -4.80
C THR A 93 13.74 2.41 -5.47
N ASN A 94 14.68 3.11 -4.84
CA ASN A 94 15.24 4.35 -5.42
C ASN A 94 16.03 4.06 -6.71
N ARG A 95 16.69 2.90 -6.77
CA ARG A 95 17.49 2.45 -7.93
C ARG A 95 16.67 2.36 -9.21
N LEU A 96 15.39 1.98 -9.13
CA LEU A 96 14.53 1.81 -10.29
C LEU A 96 13.71 3.07 -10.62
N TYR A 97 13.82 4.14 -9.83
CA TYR A 97 13.04 5.36 -10.04
C TYR A 97 13.16 5.94 -11.47
N PRO A 98 14.35 6.01 -12.12
CA PRO A 98 14.44 6.50 -13.50
C PRO A 98 13.61 5.67 -14.49
N LYS A 99 13.54 4.34 -14.29
CA LYS A 99 12.72 3.45 -15.12
C LYS A 99 11.23 3.64 -14.86
N LEU A 100 10.86 3.86 -13.60
CA LEU A 100 9.48 4.19 -13.21
C LEU A 100 9.03 5.52 -13.84
N ALA A 101 9.89 6.54 -13.77
CA ALA A 101 9.62 7.86 -14.35
C ALA A 101 9.42 7.77 -15.86
N ALA A 102 10.26 7.03 -16.57
CA ALA A 102 10.15 6.83 -18.02
C ALA A 102 8.83 6.14 -18.45
N LEU A 103 8.10 5.50 -17.54
CA LEU A 103 6.79 4.94 -17.86
C LEU A 103 5.81 6.03 -18.30
N SER A 104 5.94 7.30 -17.91
CA SER A 104 5.02 8.38 -18.32
C SER A 104 4.95 8.54 -19.84
N GLU A 105 6.09 8.39 -20.51
CA GLU A 105 6.27 8.59 -21.94
C GLU A 105 5.77 7.40 -22.80
N ILE A 106 5.51 6.26 -22.16
CA ILE A 106 5.03 5.06 -22.86
C ILE A 106 3.57 5.23 -23.27
N SER A 107 3.27 4.82 -24.50
CA SER A 107 1.93 4.86 -25.07
C SER A 107 0.91 4.08 -24.21
N LYS A 108 -0.37 4.47 -24.27
CA LYS A 108 -1.43 3.78 -23.52
C LYS A 108 -1.55 2.29 -23.87
N ALA A 109 -1.28 1.93 -25.13
CA ALA A 109 -1.37 0.56 -25.64
C ALA A 109 -0.28 -0.35 -25.05
N GLU A 110 0.92 0.18 -24.84
CA GLU A 110 2.09 -0.60 -24.36
C GLU A 110 2.28 -0.50 -22.84
N LYS A 111 1.54 0.40 -22.17
CA LYS A 111 1.72 0.71 -20.74
C LYS A 111 1.65 -0.53 -19.85
N SER A 112 0.69 -1.43 -20.08
CA SER A 112 0.54 -2.66 -19.28
C SER A 112 1.78 -3.54 -19.34
N ALA A 113 2.29 -3.78 -20.55
CA ALA A 113 3.49 -4.58 -20.77
C ALA A 113 4.70 -3.94 -20.11
N ALA A 114 4.87 -2.62 -20.25
CA ALA A 114 5.97 -1.91 -19.61
C ALA A 114 5.91 -1.93 -18.07
N VAL A 115 4.71 -1.82 -17.48
CA VAL A 115 4.50 -1.98 -16.03
C VAL A 115 4.87 -3.39 -15.58
N LYS A 116 4.48 -4.42 -16.33
CA LYS A 116 4.86 -5.81 -16.06
C LYS A 116 6.37 -6.00 -16.08
N GLU A 117 7.06 -5.48 -17.09
CA GLU A 117 8.52 -5.54 -17.17
C GLU A 117 9.19 -4.78 -16.03
N PHE A 118 8.67 -3.62 -15.63
CA PHE A 118 9.17 -2.89 -14.47
C PHE A 118 9.07 -3.72 -13.17
N VAL A 119 7.91 -4.33 -12.91
CA VAL A 119 7.65 -5.12 -11.70
C VAL A 119 8.60 -6.31 -11.61
N LYS A 120 8.98 -6.94 -12.73
CA LYS A 120 9.97 -8.04 -12.77
C LYS A 120 11.39 -7.62 -12.34
N LEU A 121 11.72 -6.32 -12.39
CA LEU A 121 13.03 -5.81 -11.99
C LEU A 121 13.15 -5.63 -10.47
N LEU A 122 12.03 -5.68 -9.74
CA LEU A 122 12.01 -5.48 -8.30
C LEU A 122 12.77 -6.62 -7.59
N PRO A 123 13.50 -6.32 -6.51
CA PRO A 123 13.98 -7.37 -5.62
C PRO A 123 12.82 -8.24 -5.13
N ARG A 124 13.12 -9.52 -4.82
CA ARG A 124 12.10 -10.53 -4.49
C ARG A 124 11.15 -10.06 -3.36
N ASP A 125 11.69 -9.52 -2.28
CA ASP A 125 10.87 -9.10 -1.13
C ASP A 125 9.96 -7.90 -1.48
N ASN A 126 10.48 -6.93 -2.24
CA ASN A 126 9.71 -5.80 -2.76
C ASN A 126 8.58 -6.28 -3.70
N TYR A 127 8.88 -7.20 -4.61
CA TYR A 127 7.89 -7.79 -5.52
C TYR A 127 6.78 -8.49 -4.75
N ILE A 128 7.13 -9.36 -3.79
CA ILE A 128 6.14 -10.12 -3.00
C ILE A 128 5.26 -9.16 -2.21
N LEU A 129 5.85 -8.18 -1.53
CA LEU A 129 5.10 -7.19 -0.77
C LEU A 129 4.20 -6.32 -1.66
N LEU A 130 4.70 -5.89 -2.84
CA LEU A 130 3.89 -5.14 -3.82
C LEU A 130 2.73 -6.00 -4.34
N LYS A 131 2.99 -7.24 -4.73
CA LYS A 131 1.97 -8.19 -5.21
C LYS A 131 0.86 -8.38 -4.17
N THR A 132 1.23 -8.55 -2.90
CA THR A 132 0.26 -8.74 -1.81
C THR A 132 -0.60 -7.50 -1.61
N VAL A 133 0.00 -6.31 -1.45
CA VAL A 133 -0.79 -5.12 -1.16
C VAL A 133 -1.68 -4.76 -2.35
N ILE A 134 -1.19 -4.87 -3.59
CA ILE A 134 -2.01 -4.56 -4.77
C ILE A 134 -3.17 -5.57 -4.87
N LYS A 135 -2.97 -6.86 -4.57
CA LYS A 135 -4.08 -7.84 -4.56
C LYS A 135 -5.18 -7.44 -3.58
N PHE A 136 -4.79 -7.00 -2.40
CA PHE A 136 -5.75 -6.50 -1.43
C PHE A 136 -6.46 -5.23 -1.93
N LEU A 137 -5.75 -4.29 -2.57
CA LEU A 137 -6.36 -3.10 -3.17
C LEU A 137 -7.33 -3.44 -4.31
N THR A 138 -7.14 -4.54 -5.07
CA THR A 138 -8.13 -4.97 -6.07
C THR A 138 -9.44 -5.36 -5.40
N LYS A 139 -9.40 -6.13 -4.30
CA LYS A 139 -10.59 -6.49 -3.51
C LYS A 139 -11.33 -5.26 -2.98
N VAL A 140 -10.58 -4.25 -2.51
CA VAL A 140 -11.18 -2.98 -2.07
C VAL A 140 -11.87 -2.27 -3.24
N ALA A 141 -11.21 -2.20 -4.40
CA ALA A 141 -11.76 -1.57 -5.60
C ALA A 141 -13.00 -2.30 -6.15
N GLU A 142 -13.03 -3.63 -6.08
CA GLU A 142 -14.20 -4.46 -6.46
C GLU A 142 -15.44 -4.12 -5.62
N ASN A 143 -15.23 -3.72 -4.35
CA ASN A 143 -16.28 -3.30 -3.43
C ASN A 143 -16.60 -1.78 -3.50
N SER A 144 -16.06 -1.07 -4.50
CA SER A 144 -16.19 0.39 -4.62
C SER A 144 -17.62 0.93 -4.72
N LYS A 145 -18.60 0.09 -5.10
CA LYS A 145 -20.02 0.46 -5.06
C LYS A 145 -20.53 0.75 -3.64
N VAL A 146 -19.91 0.16 -2.63
CA VAL A 146 -20.28 0.33 -1.21
C VAL A 146 -19.28 1.22 -0.50
N ASN A 147 -17.98 0.90 -0.58
CA ASN A 147 -16.94 1.63 0.13
C ASN A 147 -16.53 2.97 -0.53
N LEU A 148 -16.99 3.24 -1.77
CA LEU A 148 -16.70 4.44 -2.56
C LEU A 148 -15.23 4.63 -2.98
N MET A 149 -14.40 3.60 -2.86
CA MET A 149 -12.98 3.63 -3.19
C MET A 149 -12.70 2.88 -4.48
N THR A 150 -12.84 3.55 -5.62
CA THR A 150 -12.46 3.02 -6.94
C THR A 150 -10.94 2.82 -7.05
N ALA A 151 -10.48 2.07 -8.06
CA ALA A 151 -9.05 1.93 -8.35
C ALA A 151 -8.33 3.27 -8.51
N ASN A 152 -9.00 4.29 -9.08
CA ASN A 152 -8.46 5.64 -9.19
C ASN A 152 -8.38 6.34 -7.82
N ASN A 153 -9.39 6.21 -6.96
CA ASN A 153 -9.36 6.80 -5.62
C ASN A 153 -8.25 6.16 -4.77
N LEU A 154 -8.08 4.84 -4.89
CA LEU A 154 -7.01 4.11 -4.20
C LEU A 154 -5.63 4.49 -4.75
N SER A 155 -5.47 4.68 -6.05
CA SER A 155 -4.16 5.03 -6.63
C SER A 155 -3.67 6.41 -6.21
N VAL A 156 -4.58 7.38 -6.03
CA VAL A 156 -4.25 8.70 -5.46
C VAL A 156 -3.76 8.58 -4.01
N VAL A 157 -4.32 7.64 -3.24
CA VAL A 157 -3.91 7.42 -1.85
C VAL A 157 -2.59 6.62 -1.79
N PHE A 158 -2.47 5.51 -2.53
CA PHE A 158 -1.34 4.59 -2.41
C PHE A 158 -0.15 4.92 -3.30
N GLY A 159 -0.34 5.57 -4.45
CA GLY A 159 0.73 6.03 -5.34
C GLY A 159 1.91 6.68 -4.58
N PRO A 160 1.68 7.76 -3.81
CA PRO A 160 2.75 8.43 -3.06
C PRO A 160 3.23 7.67 -1.81
N ASN A 161 2.56 6.57 -1.42
CA ASN A 161 2.98 5.71 -0.31
C ASN A 161 3.77 4.48 -0.79
N LEU A 162 3.65 4.08 -2.05
CA LEU A 162 4.40 2.95 -2.63
C LEU A 162 5.62 3.43 -3.42
N THR A 163 5.54 4.67 -3.91
CA THR A 163 6.52 5.28 -4.80
C THR A 163 6.74 6.73 -4.38
N TRP A 164 8.00 7.17 -4.35
CA TRP A 164 8.36 8.56 -4.17
C TRP A 164 9.75 8.80 -4.80
N PRO A 165 10.03 9.99 -5.34
CA PRO A 165 11.40 10.34 -5.72
C PRO A 165 12.27 10.50 -4.47
N THR A 166 13.54 10.13 -4.59
CA THR A 166 14.54 10.42 -3.57
C THR A 166 14.86 11.93 -3.54
N ASP A 167 14.85 12.51 -2.33
CA ASP A 167 15.45 13.79 -1.92
C ASP A 167 15.05 15.10 -2.62
N GLN A 168 13.97 15.17 -3.40
CA GLN A 168 13.51 16.45 -3.98
C GLN A 168 11.99 16.64 -3.90
N GLU A 169 11.55 17.92 -3.83
CA GLU A 169 10.14 18.29 -4.00
C GLU A 169 9.61 17.67 -5.30
N VAL A 170 8.56 16.86 -5.19
CA VAL A 170 7.99 16.12 -6.31
C VAL A 170 7.16 17.08 -7.15
N PRO A 171 7.51 17.37 -8.42
CA PRO A 171 6.62 18.12 -9.30
C PRO A 171 5.28 17.42 -9.42
N ILE A 172 4.18 18.17 -9.54
CA ILE A 172 2.82 17.63 -9.65
C ILE A 172 2.71 16.61 -10.81
N SER A 173 3.43 16.84 -11.90
CA SER A 173 3.49 15.91 -13.04
C SER A 173 4.03 14.52 -12.66
N GLN A 174 5.00 14.45 -11.74
CA GLN A 174 5.53 13.19 -11.24
C GLN A 174 4.50 12.49 -10.34
N LEU A 175 3.78 13.21 -9.48
CA LEU A 175 2.69 12.63 -8.66
C LEU A 175 1.62 11.95 -9.54
N ASN A 176 1.25 12.56 -10.67
CA ASN A 176 0.32 11.96 -11.61
C ASN A 176 0.85 10.66 -12.23
N ASN A 177 2.16 10.59 -12.52
CA ASN A 177 2.78 9.37 -13.01
C ASN A 177 2.74 8.24 -11.97
N LEU A 178 3.04 8.55 -10.71
CA LEU A 178 2.99 7.59 -9.59
C LEU A 178 1.57 7.03 -9.38
N ASN A 179 0.57 7.90 -9.43
CA ASN A 179 -0.83 7.52 -9.34
C ASN A 179 -1.26 6.65 -10.53
N ASN A 180 -0.82 6.99 -11.75
CA ASN A 180 -1.12 6.19 -12.94
C ASN A 180 -0.47 4.81 -12.91
N PHE A 181 0.76 4.72 -12.42
CA PHE A 181 1.45 3.45 -12.19
C PHE A 181 0.65 2.58 -11.19
N CYS A 182 0.32 3.13 -10.01
CA CYS A 182 -0.45 2.42 -9.00
C CYS A 182 -1.84 2.02 -9.50
N TYR A 183 -2.51 2.90 -10.26
CA TYR A 183 -3.78 2.59 -10.90
C TYR A 183 -3.66 1.37 -11.81
N LYS A 184 -2.61 1.34 -12.65
CA LYS A 184 -2.39 0.25 -13.59
C LYS A 184 -2.14 -1.08 -12.88
N LEU A 185 -1.37 -1.07 -11.80
CA LEU A 185 -1.17 -2.27 -10.96
C LEU A 185 -2.51 -2.83 -10.45
N ILE A 186 -3.45 -1.98 -10.04
CA ILE A 186 -4.75 -2.41 -9.51
C ILE A 186 -5.65 -2.95 -10.62
N VAL A 187 -5.81 -2.24 -11.75
CA VAL A 187 -6.77 -2.63 -12.79
C VAL A 187 -6.30 -3.78 -13.67
N ASP A 188 -4.98 -3.97 -13.79
CA ASP A 188 -4.37 -5.01 -14.63
C ASP A 188 -3.68 -6.09 -13.79
N TYR A 189 -4.06 -6.23 -12.51
CA TYR A 189 -3.35 -7.06 -11.52
C TYR A 189 -2.95 -8.43 -12.06
N ASP A 190 -3.91 -9.22 -12.56
CA ASP A 190 -3.67 -10.58 -13.04
C ASP A 190 -2.64 -10.54 -14.19
N SER A 191 -2.81 -9.67 -15.18
CA SER A 191 -1.86 -9.57 -16.30
C SER A 191 -0.43 -9.16 -15.88
N VAL A 192 -0.28 -8.34 -14.83
CA VAL A 192 1.01 -7.85 -14.33
C VAL A 192 1.69 -8.89 -13.44
N PHE A 193 0.95 -9.55 -12.56
CA PHE A 193 1.49 -10.40 -11.49
C PHE A 193 1.32 -11.91 -11.72
N ASP A 194 0.61 -12.32 -12.77
CA ASP A 194 0.52 -13.73 -13.19
C ASP A 194 1.81 -14.15 -13.91
N HIS A 195 2.37 -15.22 -13.36
CA HIS A 195 3.45 -16.05 -13.87
C HIS A 195 2.99 -17.50 -13.79
#